data_AF-A0A651H8S7-F1
#
_entry.id   AF-A0A651H8S7-F1
#
_cell.length_a   1.000
_cell.length_b   1.000
_cell.length_c   1.000
_cell.angle_alpha   90.00
_cell.angle_beta   90.00
_cell.angle_gamma   90.00
#
_symmetry.space_group_name_H-M   'P 1'
#
loop_
_entity.id
_entity.type
_entity.pdbx_description
1 polymer ?
#
loop_
_entity_poly.entity_id
_entity_poly.type
_entity_poly.pdbx_seq_one_letter_code
_entity_poly.pdbx_strand_id
1 'polypeptide(L)'
;MDRTDTGGDPLPPPLQESGAGSGERWIETTRGGLFFINALLIFPYVMVLVPLTTRVFVRGVLGGAARESIMLDTFPLLAGFLLPRYGWLIVIPLYLVVRNLRMEEAPWPRAALLLFLLVHLGFLGWTGAGWMGAHDWVLPGAPP
;
A
#
# COMPACT_ATOMS: atom_id res chain seq x y z
N MET A 1 44.99 -24.01 -56.33
CA MET A 1 44.44 -24.15 -54.96
C MET A 1 43.56 -22.93 -54.74
N ASP A 2 42.27 -23.12 -54.99
CA ASP A 2 41.28 -22.07 -55.06
C ASP A 2 40.71 -21.83 -53.65
N ARG A 3 40.75 -20.58 -53.19
CA ARG A 3 40.41 -20.21 -51.81
C ARG A 3 38.90 -20.03 -51.74
N THR A 4 38.24 -20.97 -51.06
CA THR A 4 36.82 -20.95 -50.74
C THR A 4 36.40 -19.61 -50.14
N ASP A 5 35.51 -18.93 -50.87
CA ASP A 5 34.72 -17.78 -50.46
C ASP A 5 33.80 -18.20 -49.31
N THR A 6 34.23 -18.01 -48.07
CA THR A 6 33.38 -18.21 -46.89
C THR A 6 32.42 -17.04 -46.82
N GLY A 7 31.24 -17.24 -47.42
CA GLY A 7 30.10 -16.34 -47.31
C GLY A 7 29.88 -15.96 -45.85
N GLY A 8 30.27 -14.73 -45.51
CA GLY A 8 29.96 -14.15 -44.22
C GLY A 8 28.47 -13.87 -44.18
N ASP A 9 27.73 -14.66 -43.41
CA ASP A 9 26.35 -14.36 -43.11
C ASP A 9 26.28 -12.90 -42.60
N PRO A 10 25.41 -12.07 -43.18
CA PRO A 10 25.22 -10.71 -42.68
C PRO A 10 24.83 -10.81 -41.21
N LEU A 11 25.60 -10.12 -40.36
CA LEU A 11 25.30 -10.03 -38.94
C LEU A 11 23.81 -9.65 -38.80
N PRO A 12 23.05 -10.34 -37.95
CA PRO A 12 21.67 -9.95 -37.71
C PRO A 12 21.64 -8.47 -37.34
N PRO A 13 20.67 -7.70 -37.85
CA PRO A 13 20.57 -6.29 -37.50
C PRO A 13 20.61 -6.16 -35.97
N PRO A 14 21.32 -5.15 -35.42
CA PRO A 14 21.31 -4.93 -33.98
C PRO A 14 19.85 -4.91 -33.56
N LEU A 15 19.51 -5.72 -32.55
CA LEU A 15 18.18 -5.75 -31.97
C LEU A 15 17.82 -4.29 -31.72
N GLN A 16 16.91 -3.74 -32.52
CA GLN A 16 16.34 -2.44 -32.25
C GLN A 16 15.75 -2.60 -30.86
N GLU A 17 16.38 -1.97 -29.87
CA GLU A 17 15.78 -1.78 -28.57
C GLU A 17 14.45 -1.11 -28.87
N SER A 18 13.39 -1.93 -28.87
CA SER A 18 12.03 -1.54 -29.17
C SER A 18 11.80 -0.26 -28.40
N GLY A 19 11.68 0.85 -29.13
CA GLY A 19 11.74 2.19 -28.58
C GLY A 19 10.81 2.31 -27.37
N ALA A 20 11.34 2.07 -26.19
CA ALA A 20 10.86 2.67 -24.97
C ALA A 20 11.18 4.14 -25.19
N GLY A 21 10.20 4.84 -25.79
CA GLY A 21 10.31 6.25 -26.07
C GLY A 21 10.92 6.93 -24.84
N SER A 22 11.82 7.86 -25.08
CA SER A 22 12.45 8.70 -24.06
C SER A 22 11.44 9.64 -23.37
N GLY A 23 10.20 9.20 -23.18
CA GLY A 23 9.26 9.74 -22.24
C GLY A 23 9.73 9.35 -20.85
N GLU A 24 10.05 10.38 -20.07
CA GLU A 24 10.33 10.32 -18.64
C GLU A 24 9.47 9.24 -17.95
N ARG A 25 10.10 8.31 -17.22
CA ARG A 25 9.33 7.24 -16.57
C ARG A 25 8.37 7.91 -15.59
N TRP A 26 7.09 7.54 -15.58
CA TRP A 26 6.08 8.20 -14.75
C TRP A 26 6.50 8.32 -13.27
N ILE A 27 7.19 7.30 -12.74
CA ILE A 27 7.73 7.25 -11.37
C ILE A 27 8.78 8.33 -11.08
N GLU A 28 9.49 8.80 -12.11
CA GLU A 28 10.52 9.85 -12.03
C GLU A 28 9.90 11.26 -12.02
N THR A 29 8.65 11.39 -12.50
CA THR A 29 7.90 12.66 -12.40
C THR A 29 7.53 12.97 -10.95
N THR A 30 7.36 14.26 -10.63
CA THR A 30 6.90 14.68 -9.28
C THR A 30 5.56 14.04 -8.91
N ARG A 31 4.66 13.83 -9.88
CA ARG A 31 3.35 13.20 -9.66
C ARG A 31 3.49 11.72 -9.28
N GLY A 32 4.27 10.97 -10.07
CA GLY A 32 4.52 9.55 -9.80
C GLY A 32 5.31 9.32 -8.51
N GLY A 33 6.33 10.16 -8.24
CA GLY A 33 7.09 10.11 -6.99
C GLY A 33 6.22 10.32 -5.75
N LEU A 34 5.33 11.32 -5.76
CA LEU A 34 4.39 11.52 -4.65
C LEU A 34 3.37 10.39 -4.52
N PHE A 35 2.89 9.83 -5.63
CA PHE A 35 2.00 8.66 -5.59
C PHE A 35 2.70 7.47 -4.94
N PHE A 36 3.95 7.21 -5.31
CA PHE A 36 4.77 6.16 -4.72
C PHE A 36 4.97 6.36 -3.21
N ILE A 37 5.26 7.59 -2.77
CA ILE A 37 5.38 7.90 -1.34
C ILE A 37 4.05 7.59 -0.61
N ASN A 38 2.91 7.96 -1.19
CA ASN A 38 1.61 7.60 -0.60
C ASN A 38 1.39 6.07 -0.53
N ALA A 39 1.80 5.34 -1.57
CA ALA A 39 1.75 3.88 -1.58
C ALA A 39 2.71 3.24 -0.54
N LEU A 40 3.82 3.89 -0.23
CA LEU A 40 4.70 3.46 0.85
C LEU A 40 4.06 3.73 2.23
N LEU A 41 3.41 4.88 2.38
CA LEU A 41 2.79 5.27 3.64
C LEU A 41 1.50 4.50 3.96
N ILE A 42 0.81 3.94 2.96
CA ILE A 42 -0.34 3.05 3.21
C ILE A 42 0.09 1.66 3.70
N PHE A 43 1.33 1.24 3.42
CA PHE A 43 1.80 -0.12 3.69
C PHE A 43 1.64 -0.57 5.16
N PRO A 44 2.01 0.22 6.19
CA PRO A 44 1.80 -0.16 7.58
C PRO A 44 0.32 -0.40 7.90
N TYR A 45 -0.61 0.35 7.30
CA TYR A 45 -2.04 0.14 7.50
C TYR A 45 -2.50 -1.16 6.87
N VAL A 46 -2.01 -1.51 5.68
CA VAL A 46 -2.32 -2.79 5.02
C VAL A 46 -1.82 -3.97 5.85
N MET A 47 -0.60 -3.86 6.42
CA MET A 47 -0.03 -4.87 7.32
C MET A 47 -0.86 -5.10 8.59
N VAL A 48 -1.68 -4.13 9.01
CA VAL A 48 -2.61 -4.28 10.15
C VAL A 48 -4.00 -4.71 9.69
N LEU A 49 -4.51 -4.10 8.61
CA LEU A 49 -5.86 -4.35 8.10
C LEU A 49 -6.03 -5.77 7.57
N VAL A 50 -5.04 -6.33 6.88
CA VAL A 50 -5.17 -7.69 6.30
C VAL A 50 -5.27 -8.74 7.41
N PRO A 51 -4.38 -8.78 8.42
CA PRO A 51 -4.55 -9.69 9.56
C PRO A 51 -5.84 -9.43 10.34
N LEU A 52 -6.20 -8.16 10.56
CA LEU A 52 -7.41 -7.80 11.31
C LEU A 52 -8.69 -8.26 10.60
N THR A 53 -8.82 -8.00 9.30
CA THR A 53 -9.98 -8.42 8.51
C THR A 53 -10.05 -9.95 8.39
N THR A 54 -8.91 -10.60 8.17
CA THR A 54 -8.82 -12.08 8.18
C THR A 54 -9.27 -12.64 9.52
N ARG A 55 -8.81 -12.06 10.64
CA ARG A 55 -9.19 -12.45 11.99
C ARG A 55 -10.69 -12.28 12.24
N VAL A 56 -11.25 -11.12 11.90
CA VAL A 56 -12.69 -10.83 12.03
C VAL A 56 -13.51 -11.80 11.19
N PHE A 57 -13.09 -12.09 9.96
CA PHE A 57 -13.78 -13.03 9.08
C PHE A 57 -13.72 -14.47 9.60
N VAL A 58 -12.52 -14.97 9.93
CA VAL A 58 -12.33 -16.34 10.40
C VAL A 58 -13.02 -16.59 11.75
N ARG A 59 -12.91 -15.65 12.70
CA ARG A 59 -13.55 -15.81 14.02
C ARG A 59 -15.03 -15.48 14.01
N GLY A 60 -15.42 -14.38 13.37
CA GLY A 60 -16.79 -13.88 13.40
C GLY A 60 -17.73 -14.57 12.41
N VAL A 61 -17.27 -14.88 11.20
CA VAL A 61 -18.12 -15.44 10.14
C VAL A 61 -18.02 -16.97 10.08
N LEU A 62 -16.80 -17.52 10.16
CA LEU A 62 -16.59 -18.96 10.04
C LEU A 62 -16.64 -19.71 11.39
N GLY A 63 -16.60 -19.00 12.52
CA GLY A 63 -16.50 -19.61 13.86
C GLY A 63 -15.22 -20.43 14.07
N GLY A 64 -14.21 -20.24 13.22
CA GLY A 64 -13.16 -21.23 12.96
C GLY A 64 -11.91 -21.16 13.84
N ALA A 65 -11.82 -20.23 14.80
CA ALA A 65 -10.59 -20.07 15.59
C ALA A 65 -10.86 -19.59 17.02
N ALA A 66 -11.19 -20.53 17.90
CA ALA A 66 -11.30 -20.29 19.35
C ALA A 66 -9.95 -20.05 20.05
N ARG A 67 -8.82 -20.36 19.38
CA ARG A 67 -7.47 -20.20 19.94
C ARG A 67 -6.76 -18.96 19.38
N GLU A 68 -5.90 -18.39 20.22
CA GLU A 68 -4.92 -17.38 19.82
C GLU A 68 -4.01 -17.95 18.72
N SER A 69 -3.78 -17.16 17.68
CA SER A 69 -2.85 -17.48 16.59
C SER A 69 -1.77 -16.41 16.57
N ILE A 70 -0.54 -16.81 16.90
CA ILE A 70 0.62 -15.90 16.94
C ILE A 70 0.73 -15.09 15.64
N MET A 71 0.54 -15.74 14.48
CA MET A 71 0.56 -15.09 13.16
C MET A 71 -0.54 -14.03 12.99
N LEU A 72 -1.78 -14.34 13.38
CA LEU A 72 -2.93 -13.44 13.18
C LEU A 72 -3.03 -12.34 14.23
N ASP A 73 -2.47 -12.58 15.42
CA ASP A 73 -2.66 -11.72 16.59
C ASP A 73 -1.47 -10.74 16.80
N THR A 74 -0.26 -11.04 16.30
CA THR A 74 0.93 -10.17 16.52
C THR A 74 0.75 -8.77 15.94
N PHE A 75 0.32 -8.64 14.68
CA PHE A 75 0.16 -7.33 14.04
C PHE A 75 -0.95 -6.47 14.66
N PRO A 76 -2.15 -7.01 14.93
CA PRO A 76 -3.17 -6.27 15.68
C PRO A 76 -2.71 -5.86 17.09
N LEU A 77 -2.01 -6.72 17.83
CA LEU A 77 -1.51 -6.37 19.16
C LEU A 77 -0.50 -5.22 19.10
N LEU A 78 0.46 -5.29 18.16
CA LEU A 78 1.42 -4.22 17.94
C LEU A 78 0.71 -2.92 17.54
N ALA A 79 -0.30 -3.01 16.67
CA ALA A 79 -1.10 -1.86 16.28
C ALA A 79 -1.83 -1.23 17.47
N GLY A 80 -2.46 -2.03 18.34
CA GLY A 80 -3.10 -1.55 19.56
C GLY A 80 -2.12 -0.83 20.50
N PHE A 81 -0.87 -1.27 20.57
CA PHE A 81 0.18 -0.59 21.34
C PHE A 81 0.65 0.72 20.68
N LEU A 82 0.80 0.75 19.36
CA LEU A 82 1.36 1.89 18.63
C LEU A 82 0.32 3.00 18.36
N LEU A 83 -0.94 2.64 18.08
CA LEU A 83 -2.01 3.58 17.70
C LEU A 83 -2.18 4.74 18.70
N PRO A 84 -2.22 4.52 20.03
CA PRO A 84 -2.38 5.63 20.98
C PRO A 84 -1.23 6.64 20.96
N ARG A 85 -0.02 6.19 20.64
CA ARG A 85 1.22 6.99 20.71
C ARG A 85 1.57 7.67 19.38
N TYR A 86 1.36 6.94 18.30
CA TYR A 86 1.83 7.30 16.97
C TYR A 86 0.69 7.53 15.97
N GLY A 87 -0.58 7.36 16.39
CA GLY A 87 -1.73 7.53 15.50
C GLY A 87 -1.85 8.94 14.92
N TRP A 88 -1.32 9.97 15.58
CA TRP A 88 -1.28 11.33 15.05
C TRP A 88 -0.40 11.47 13.79
N LEU A 89 0.55 10.56 13.56
CA LEU A 89 1.40 10.57 12.37
C LEU A 89 0.59 10.38 11.07
N ILE A 90 -0.64 9.89 11.16
CA ILE A 90 -1.60 9.76 10.04
C ILE A 90 -1.84 11.10 9.30
N VAL A 91 -1.64 12.23 9.98
CA VAL A 91 -1.84 13.57 9.39
C VAL A 91 -0.89 13.80 8.20
N ILE A 92 0.33 13.25 8.24
CA ILE A 92 1.33 13.41 7.18
C ILE A 92 0.86 12.77 5.86
N PRO A 93 0.57 11.46 5.81
CA PRO A 93 0.06 10.87 4.58
C PRO A 93 -1.31 11.43 4.19
N LEU A 94 -2.17 11.82 5.13
CA LEU A 94 -3.45 12.45 4.80
C LEU A 94 -3.25 13.73 3.97
N TYR A 95 -2.33 14.59 4.42
CA TYR A 95 -1.94 15.79 3.70
C TYR A 95 -1.37 15.47 2.30
N LEU A 96 -0.51 14.46 2.19
CA LEU A 96 0.08 14.04 0.92
C LEU A 96 -0.96 13.47 -0.06
N VAL A 97 -1.92 12.67 0.41
CA VAL A 97 -3.01 12.15 -0.42
C VAL A 97 -3.89 13.29 -0.93
N VAL A 98 -4.28 14.23 -0.07
CA VAL A 98 -5.09 15.40 -0.47
C VAL A 98 -4.34 16.26 -1.50
N ARG A 99 -3.03 16.46 -1.30
CA ARG A 99 -2.20 17.18 -2.27
C ARG A 99 -2.15 16.45 -3.62
N ASN A 100 -1.98 15.13 -3.61
CA ASN A 100 -1.97 14.33 -4.84
C ASN A 100 -3.30 14.32 -5.57
N LEU A 101 -4.42 14.23 -4.86
CA LEU A 101 -5.76 14.32 -5.45
C LEU A 101 -6.01 15.64 -6.19
N ARG A 102 -5.32 16.71 -5.80
CA ARG A 102 -5.39 18.01 -6.50
C ARG A 102 -4.53 18.06 -7.77
N MET A 103 -3.52 17.20 -7.88
CA MET A 103 -2.59 17.16 -9.02
C MET A 103 -2.93 16.09 -10.05
N GLU A 104 -3.66 15.06 -9.63
CA GLU A 104 -3.94 13.89 -10.45
C GLU A 104 -5.28 14.01 -11.19
N GLU A 105 -5.20 14.02 -12.52
CA GLU A 105 -6.33 14.13 -13.43
C GLU A 105 -6.80 12.75 -13.91
N ALA A 106 -5.91 11.75 -13.93
CA ALA A 106 -6.24 10.42 -14.42
C ALA A 106 -7.22 9.71 -13.47
N PRO A 107 -8.29 9.07 -13.99
CA PRO A 107 -9.36 8.54 -13.17
C PRO A 107 -8.92 7.37 -12.27
N TRP A 108 -8.08 6.47 -12.78
CA TRP A 108 -7.64 5.29 -12.03
C TRP A 108 -6.72 5.62 -10.84
N PRO A 109 -5.63 6.40 -11.01
CA PRO A 109 -4.81 6.82 -9.87
C PRO A 109 -5.61 7.68 -8.88
N ARG A 110 -6.54 8.51 -9.36
CA ARG A 110 -7.43 9.30 -8.51
C ARG A 110 -8.36 8.41 -7.66
N ALA A 111 -8.93 7.34 -8.24
CA ALA A 111 -9.71 6.37 -7.49
C ALA A 111 -8.87 5.66 -6.40
N ALA A 112 -7.63 5.27 -6.72
CA ALA A 112 -6.72 4.70 -5.73
C ALA A 112 -6.37 5.69 -4.60
N LEU A 113 -6.11 6.95 -4.92
CA LEU A 113 -5.86 8.01 -3.94
C LEU A 113 -7.10 8.28 -3.06
N LEU A 114 -8.31 8.21 -3.62
CA LEU A 114 -9.55 8.30 -2.83
C LEU A 114 -9.69 7.12 -1.87
N LEU A 115 -9.39 5.90 -2.32
CA LEU A 115 -9.36 4.74 -1.45
C LEU A 115 -8.34 4.91 -0.31
N PHE A 116 -7.13 5.38 -0.63
CA PHE A 116 -6.13 5.69 0.38
C PHE A 116 -6.67 6.73 1.36
N LEU A 117 -7.26 7.82 0.88
CA LEU A 117 -7.85 8.85 1.74
C LEU A 117 -8.87 8.26 2.73
N LEU A 118 -9.78 7.42 2.24
CA LEU A 118 -10.79 6.77 3.08
C LEU A 118 -10.16 5.88 4.16
N VAL A 119 -9.14 5.10 3.82
CA VAL A 119 -8.42 4.28 4.81
C VAL A 119 -7.77 5.16 5.87
N HIS A 120 -7.11 6.25 5.47
CA HIS A 120 -6.47 7.17 6.41
C HIS A 120 -7.49 7.87 7.32
N LEU A 121 -8.62 8.29 6.77
CA LEU A 121 -9.72 8.88 7.55
C LEU A 121 -10.33 7.88 8.52
N GLY A 122 -10.48 6.62 8.12
CA GLY A 122 -10.93 5.55 9.02
C GLY A 122 -9.98 5.36 10.21
N PHE A 123 -8.67 5.29 9.94
CA PHE A 123 -7.66 5.21 11.00
C PHE A 123 -7.64 6.45 11.90
N LEU A 124 -7.67 7.66 11.32
CA LEU A 124 -7.70 8.91 12.07
C LEU A 124 -8.96 9.00 12.94
N GLY A 125 -10.12 8.62 12.40
CA GLY A 125 -11.39 8.58 13.13
C GLY A 125 -11.34 7.60 14.30
N TRP A 126 -10.83 6.40 14.07
CA TRP A 126 -10.63 5.40 15.14
C TRP A 126 -9.67 5.92 16.22
N THR A 127 -8.49 6.42 15.85
CA THR A 127 -7.53 6.97 16.81
C THR A 127 -8.12 8.15 17.59
N GLY A 128 -8.83 9.06 16.91
CA GLY A 128 -9.48 10.19 17.56
C GLY A 128 -10.55 9.75 18.56
N ALA A 129 -11.39 8.77 18.20
CA ALA A 129 -12.38 8.17 19.08
C ALA A 129 -11.74 7.54 20.33
N GLY A 130 -10.63 6.83 20.16
CA GLY A 130 -9.86 6.25 21.27
C GLY A 130 -9.31 7.31 22.23
N TRP A 131 -8.78 8.43 21.73
CA TRP A 131 -8.31 9.53 22.60
C TRP A 131 -9.44 10.22 23.35
N MET A 132 -10.65 10.24 22.78
CA MET A 132 -11.85 10.73 23.45
C MET A 132 -12.41 9.71 24.48
N GLY A 133 -11.81 8.54 24.61
CA GLY A 133 -12.27 7.48 25.52
C GLY A 133 -13.52 6.75 25.03
N ALA A 134 -13.82 6.78 23.72
CA ALA A 134 -15.00 6.12 23.16
C ALA A 134 -14.85 4.58 23.05
N HIS A 135 -13.62 4.05 23.14
CA HIS A 135 -13.33 2.61 23.16
C HIS A 135 -11.97 2.33 23.83
N ASP A 136 -11.78 1.09 24.32
CA ASP A 136 -10.61 0.69 25.13
C ASP A 136 -9.33 0.37 24.35
N TRP A 137 -9.14 0.96 23.16
CA TRP A 137 -8.05 0.62 22.21
C TRP A 137 -7.96 -0.85 21.78
N VAL A 138 -8.90 -1.69 22.22
CA VAL A 138 -9.04 -3.08 21.82
C VAL A 138 -9.54 -3.15 20.39
N LEU A 139 -8.80 -3.83 19.53
CA LEU A 139 -9.19 -4.00 18.12
C LEU A 139 -10.28 -5.08 17.98
N PRO A 140 -11.17 -4.96 16.97
CA PRO A 140 -12.22 -5.94 16.71
C PRO A 140 -11.70 -7.38 16.58
N GLY A 141 -12.41 -8.34 17.18
CA GLY A 141 -12.02 -9.75 17.16
C GLY A 141 -10.96 -10.15 18.20
N ALA A 142 -10.63 -9.24 19.14
CA ALA A 142 -9.92 -9.56 20.39
C ALA A 142 -10.49 -10.82 21.06
N PRO A 143 -9.67 -11.68 21.71
CA PRO A 143 -10.21 -12.72 22.56
C PRO A 143 -11.00 -12.04 23.71
N PRO A 144 -12.05 -12.69 24.23
CA PRO A 144 -12.78 -12.19 25.40
C PRO A 144 -11.90 -12.11 26.65
#